data_AF-A0A7J6RUZ5-F1
#
_entry.id   AF-A0A7J6RUZ5-F1
#
_cell.length_a   1.000
_cell.length_b   1.000
_cell.length_c   1.000
_cell.angle_alpha   90.00
_cell.angle_beta   90.00
_cell.angle_gamma   90.00
#
_symmetry.space_group_name_H-M   'P 1'
#
loop_
_entity.id
_entity.type
_entity.pdbx_description
1 polymer ?
#
loop_
_entity_poly.entity_id
_entity_poly.type
_entity_poly.pdbx_seq_one_letter_code
_entity_poly.pdbx_strand_id
1 'polypeptide(L)'
;MDNPPLPPPHFMKGSRMRAHTIASSGQQSFPTTAKTFRRPRCVSSSAGGTGFAHKQVPRRIDLTNQALANSDSVAYPTTLMLRNIPNRYTQGEVLAEIDGDLGFKGTYDFFYMPTDVQNKCNVGYGFINFRTATDCTLFQDAFEKYHFRKFNSKKIGKTCFGHIQGLEANISHFKKAHVGNWDADRPLVFLEDGRVVSVRVAASILLL
;
A
#
# COMPACT_ATOMS: atom_id res chain seq x y z
N MET A 1 -1.25 -6.58 43.68
CA MET A 1 -0.68 -7.73 42.94
C MET A 1 0.32 -7.11 42.01
N ASP A 2 1.48 -6.79 42.56
CA ASP A 2 2.46 -5.90 41.94
C ASP A 2 3.76 -6.68 41.81
N ASN A 3 4.08 -7.03 40.57
CA ASN A 3 5.25 -7.81 40.23
C ASN A 3 6.50 -6.90 40.35
N PRO A 4 7.60 -7.34 40.99
CA PRO A 4 8.79 -6.53 41.11
C PRO A 4 9.48 -6.31 39.75
N PRO A 5 10.17 -5.17 39.55
CA PRO A 5 10.78 -4.80 38.27
C PRO A 5 11.99 -5.66 37.91
N LEU A 6 12.13 -5.94 36.61
CA LEU A 6 13.22 -6.72 36.04
C LEU A 6 14.57 -5.97 36.09
N PRO A 7 15.70 -6.67 36.30
CA PRO A 7 17.03 -6.06 36.32
C PRO A 7 17.54 -5.68 34.91
N PRO A 8 18.41 -4.66 34.79
CA PRO A 8 18.94 -4.19 33.52
C PRO A 8 19.99 -5.15 32.91
N PRO A 9 20.15 -5.16 31.57
CA PRO A 9 21.07 -6.08 30.88
C PRO A 9 22.56 -5.74 31.12
N HIS A 10 23.33 -6.77 31.42
CA HIS A 10 24.76 -6.75 31.68
C HIS A 10 25.59 -6.43 30.42
N PHE A 11 26.47 -5.44 30.53
CA PHE A 11 27.41 -4.99 29.50
C PHE A 11 28.75 -5.74 29.67
N MET A 12 29.08 -6.70 28.79
CA MET A 12 30.40 -7.36 28.80
C MET A 12 31.43 -6.50 28.04
N LYS A 13 32.44 -5.98 28.77
CA LYS A 13 33.68 -5.46 28.19
C LYS A 13 34.71 -6.59 28.07
N GLY A 14 35.52 -6.50 27.01
CA GLY A 14 36.36 -7.57 26.48
C GLY A 14 37.63 -7.91 27.24
N SER A 15 38.27 -8.98 26.77
CA SER A 15 39.57 -9.46 27.24
C SER A 15 40.53 -9.59 26.06
N ARG A 16 41.68 -8.93 26.23
CA ARG A 16 42.92 -9.04 25.43
C ARG A 16 43.47 -10.46 25.49
N MET A 17 44.07 -10.93 24.39
CA MET A 17 45.24 -11.80 24.42
C MET A 17 46.24 -11.38 23.34
N ARG A 18 47.52 -11.31 23.72
CA ARG A 18 48.70 -11.26 22.84
C ARG A 18 49.12 -12.70 22.57
N ALA A 19 49.67 -13.00 21.39
CA ALA A 19 51.11 -13.09 21.19
C ALA A 19 51.53 -13.78 19.87
N HIS A 20 52.78 -13.47 19.49
CA HIS A 20 53.74 -14.19 18.64
C HIS A 20 53.72 -14.04 17.11
N THR A 21 54.81 -13.40 16.67
CA THR A 21 55.44 -13.33 15.35
C THR A 21 55.95 -14.69 14.86
N ILE A 22 55.65 -15.07 13.61
CA ILE A 22 56.56 -15.79 12.68
C ILE A 22 56.24 -15.34 11.24
N ALA A 23 57.30 -15.08 10.46
CA ALA A 23 57.30 -14.60 9.09
C ALA A 23 56.97 -15.68 8.04
N SER A 24 56.40 -15.28 6.89
CA SER A 24 56.70 -15.83 5.55
C SER A 24 55.85 -15.17 4.46
N SER A 25 56.54 -14.58 3.48
CA SER A 25 56.27 -14.50 2.04
C SER A 25 54.90 -14.96 1.50
N GLY A 26 54.23 -14.06 0.75
CA GLY A 26 53.12 -14.42 -0.14
C GLY A 26 52.42 -13.21 -0.75
N GLN A 27 52.96 -12.65 -1.83
CA GLN A 27 52.21 -11.80 -2.75
C GLN A 27 51.06 -12.61 -3.36
N GLN A 28 49.81 -12.24 -3.14
CA GLN A 28 48.73 -12.51 -4.10
C GLN A 28 47.72 -11.36 -4.12
N SER A 29 47.62 -10.76 -5.31
CA SER A 29 46.68 -9.75 -5.75
C SER A 29 45.24 -10.29 -5.73
N PHE A 30 44.31 -9.53 -5.12
CA PHE A 30 42.89 -9.79 -5.24
C PHE A 30 42.34 -9.19 -6.54
N PRO A 31 41.67 -9.96 -7.42
CA PRO A 31 41.08 -9.43 -8.63
C PRO A 31 39.79 -8.67 -8.31
N THR A 32 39.80 -7.37 -8.61
CA THR A 32 38.62 -6.51 -8.72
C THR A 32 37.69 -7.06 -9.81
N THR A 33 36.71 -7.88 -9.44
CA THR A 33 35.63 -8.25 -10.37
C THR A 33 34.30 -7.75 -9.83
N ALA A 34 33.92 -6.55 -10.29
CA ALA A 34 32.59 -6.01 -10.14
C ALA A 34 31.59 -6.91 -10.89
N LYS A 35 31.02 -7.90 -10.21
CA LYS A 35 29.82 -8.59 -10.69
C LYS A 35 28.64 -7.64 -10.56
N THR A 36 28.31 -6.98 -11.66
CA THR A 36 27.06 -6.25 -11.84
C THR A 36 25.91 -7.23 -11.66
N PHE A 37 25.31 -7.26 -10.46
CA PHE A 37 24.04 -7.92 -10.24
C PHE A 37 22.98 -7.14 -11.03
N ARG A 38 22.71 -7.60 -12.25
CA ARG A 38 21.66 -7.03 -13.09
C ARG A 38 20.33 -7.27 -12.38
N ARG A 39 19.70 -6.17 -11.93
CA ARG A 39 18.36 -6.16 -11.32
C ARG A 39 17.38 -6.89 -12.26
N PRO A 40 16.45 -7.73 -11.76
CA PRO A 40 15.38 -8.24 -12.59
C PRO A 40 14.58 -7.04 -13.12
N ARG A 41 14.61 -6.87 -14.44
CA ARG A 41 13.80 -5.88 -15.14
C ARG A 41 12.36 -6.40 -15.09
N CYS A 42 11.45 -5.68 -14.46
CA CYS A 42 10.02 -5.86 -14.73
C CYS A 42 9.81 -5.52 -16.21
N VAL A 43 9.67 -6.55 -17.04
CA VAL A 43 9.40 -6.39 -18.47
C VAL A 43 7.89 -6.29 -18.60
N SER A 44 7.40 -5.12 -18.98
CA SER A 44 6.00 -4.95 -19.37
C SER A 44 5.79 -5.54 -20.77
N SER A 45 5.64 -6.86 -20.86
CA SER A 45 5.23 -7.54 -22.10
C SER A 45 3.72 -7.66 -22.13
N SER A 46 3.11 -6.90 -23.04
CA SER A 46 1.68 -6.95 -23.37
C SER A 46 1.35 -8.22 -24.14
N ALA A 47 0.61 -9.14 -23.54
CA ALA A 47 -0.12 -10.18 -24.25
C ALA A 47 -1.37 -10.61 -23.46
N GLY A 48 -2.54 -10.33 -24.06
CA GLY A 48 -3.80 -11.07 -23.94
C GLY A 48 -4.23 -11.57 -22.57
N GLY A 49 -4.75 -10.68 -21.73
CA GLY A 49 -5.63 -11.04 -20.62
C GLY A 49 -6.58 -9.88 -20.40
N THR A 50 -7.85 -10.16 -20.07
CA THR A 50 -8.83 -9.16 -19.63
C THR A 50 -8.42 -8.61 -18.25
N GLY A 51 -7.27 -7.95 -18.20
CA GLY A 51 -6.74 -7.28 -17.03
C GLY A 51 -7.11 -5.81 -17.12
N PHE A 52 -7.45 -5.21 -15.97
CA PHE A 52 -7.63 -3.78 -15.80
C PHE A 52 -6.30 -3.07 -16.13
N ALA A 53 -6.06 -2.89 -17.43
CA ALA A 53 -4.88 -2.27 -17.95
C ALA A 53 -4.87 -0.80 -17.50
N HIS A 54 -3.69 -0.28 -17.17
CA HIS A 54 -3.44 1.14 -16.89
C HIS A 54 -3.99 2.09 -18.00
N LYS A 55 -4.30 1.57 -19.21
CA LYS A 55 -4.92 2.32 -20.31
C LYS A 55 -6.42 2.61 -20.11
N GLN A 56 -7.13 1.82 -19.30
CA GLN A 56 -8.58 1.97 -19.09
C GLN A 56 -8.95 2.91 -17.95
N VAL A 57 -7.98 3.33 -17.14
CA VAL A 57 -8.19 4.37 -16.12
C VAL A 57 -8.05 5.74 -16.80
N PRO A 58 -9.08 6.60 -16.77
CA PRO A 58 -8.98 7.95 -17.30
C PRO A 58 -7.84 8.71 -16.60
N ARG A 59 -6.78 9.04 -17.34
CA ARG A 59 -5.57 9.65 -16.75
C ARG A 59 -5.79 11.11 -16.31
N ARG A 60 -6.95 11.71 -16.63
CA ARG A 60 -7.13 13.16 -16.65
C ARG A 60 -8.57 13.65 -16.44
N ILE A 61 -9.42 12.91 -15.73
CA ILE A 61 -10.73 13.46 -15.34
C ILE A 61 -10.61 13.93 -13.90
N ASP A 62 -10.57 15.25 -13.74
CA ASP A 62 -10.73 15.91 -12.46
C ASP A 62 -12.25 15.96 -12.17
N LEU A 63 -12.76 14.91 -11.54
CA LEU A 63 -14.19 14.74 -11.21
C LEU A 63 -14.70 15.78 -10.19
N THR A 64 -13.81 16.62 -9.66
CA THR A 64 -14.12 17.67 -8.69
C THR A 64 -15.27 18.57 -9.17
N ASN A 65 -15.33 18.87 -10.48
CA ASN A 65 -16.38 19.70 -11.06
C ASN A 65 -17.71 18.96 -11.32
N GLN A 66 -17.72 17.62 -11.44
CA GLN A 66 -18.95 16.85 -11.65
C GLN A 66 -19.70 16.57 -10.34
N ALA A 67 -19.01 16.55 -9.20
CA ALA A 67 -19.65 16.43 -7.89
C ALA A 67 -20.39 17.72 -7.45
N LEU A 68 -19.97 18.89 -7.96
CA LEU A 68 -20.54 20.19 -7.60
C LEU A 68 -21.77 20.60 -8.43
N ALA A 69 -22.09 19.88 -9.51
CA ALA A 69 -23.10 20.29 -10.49
C ALA A 69 -24.54 19.79 -10.18
N ASN A 70 -24.75 19.01 -9.10
CA ASN A 70 -26.08 18.52 -8.71
C ASN A 70 -26.37 18.92 -7.26
N SER A 71 -26.67 20.20 -7.06
CA SER A 71 -27.12 20.79 -5.82
C SER A 71 -28.56 20.39 -5.51
N ASP A 72 -28.73 19.27 -4.79
CA ASP A 72 -29.85 19.03 -3.85
C ASP A 72 -29.43 18.13 -2.67
N SER A 73 -28.23 17.54 -2.71
CA SER A 73 -27.52 17.01 -1.53
C SER A 73 -26.04 16.97 -1.86
N VAL A 74 -25.25 17.95 -1.39
CA VAL A 74 -23.79 17.96 -1.61
C VAL A 74 -23.18 16.87 -0.71
N ALA A 75 -23.28 15.62 -1.15
CA ALA A 75 -22.55 14.52 -0.55
C ALA A 75 -21.07 14.75 -0.85
N TYR A 76 -20.34 15.19 0.16
CA TYR A 76 -18.90 15.40 0.04
C TYR A 76 -18.24 14.06 -0.30
N PRO A 77 -17.31 14.02 -1.30
CA PRO A 77 -16.70 12.79 -1.74
C PRO A 77 -15.85 12.18 -0.62
N THR A 78 -15.96 10.86 -0.46
CA THR A 78 -15.25 10.09 0.57
C THR A 78 -14.29 9.07 -0.03
N THR A 79 -14.39 8.77 -1.33
CA THR A 79 -13.55 7.79 -2.01
C THR A 79 -12.45 8.46 -2.83
N LEU A 80 -11.20 8.05 -2.60
CA LEU A 80 -10.04 8.46 -3.38
C LEU A 80 -9.46 7.29 -4.17
N MET A 81 -8.99 7.62 -5.37
CA MET A 81 -8.07 6.80 -6.14
C MET A 81 -6.63 7.22 -5.82
N LEU A 82 -5.88 6.31 -5.22
CA LEU A 82 -4.46 6.46 -4.94
C LEU A 82 -3.67 6.11 -6.18
N ARG A 83 -2.76 6.99 -6.59
CA ARG A 83 -1.94 6.85 -7.81
C ARG A 83 -0.47 6.93 -7.46
N ASN A 84 0.34 6.41 -8.37
CA ASN A 84 1.79 6.39 -8.26
C ASN A 84 2.31 5.56 -7.08
N ILE A 85 1.61 4.47 -6.74
CA ILE A 85 2.08 3.50 -5.75
C ILE A 85 3.28 2.74 -6.35
N PRO A 86 4.35 2.43 -5.60
CA PRO A 86 5.47 1.66 -6.11
C PRO A 86 5.05 0.19 -6.27
N ASN A 87 5.32 -0.40 -7.44
CA ASN A 87 4.78 -1.69 -7.86
C ASN A 87 5.12 -2.88 -6.94
N ARG A 88 6.15 -2.74 -6.10
CA ARG A 88 6.58 -3.76 -5.14
C ARG A 88 5.77 -3.76 -3.84
N TYR A 89 4.95 -2.74 -3.61
CA TYR A 89 4.12 -2.67 -2.41
C TYR A 89 2.98 -3.67 -2.49
N THR A 90 2.72 -4.34 -1.37
CA THR A 90 1.50 -5.11 -1.15
C THR A 90 0.41 -4.25 -0.51
N GLN A 91 -0.84 -4.72 -0.50
CA GLN A 91 -1.94 -4.02 0.17
C GLN A 91 -1.62 -3.72 1.63
N GLY A 92 -1.16 -4.72 2.38
CA GLY A 92 -0.81 -4.58 3.79
C GLY A 92 0.34 -3.60 4.04
N GLU A 93 1.29 -3.48 3.11
CA GLU A 93 2.38 -2.50 3.26
C GLU A 93 1.93 -1.06 3.02
N VAL A 94 1.02 -0.83 2.07
CA VAL A 94 0.43 0.49 1.88
C VAL A 94 -0.39 0.87 3.12
N LEU A 95 -1.22 -0.06 3.63
CA LEU A 95 -2.01 0.18 4.84
C LEU A 95 -1.14 0.43 6.07
N ALA A 96 -0.02 -0.29 6.23
CA ALA A 96 0.91 -0.05 7.33
C ALA A 96 1.54 1.35 7.29
N GLU A 97 1.84 1.89 6.10
CA GLU A 97 2.35 3.26 5.95
C GLU A 97 1.24 4.30 6.18
N ILE A 98 0.01 4.03 5.72
CA ILE A 98 -1.16 4.89 6.00
C ILE A 98 -1.46 4.97 7.51
N ASP A 99 -1.46 3.83 8.19
CA ASP A 99 -1.76 3.76 9.61
C ASP A 99 -0.61 4.30 10.48
N GLY A 100 0.63 3.93 10.16
CA GLY A 100 1.81 4.23 10.97
C GLY A 100 2.41 5.60 10.72
N ASP A 101 2.63 5.97 9.46
CA ASP A 101 3.34 7.21 9.11
C ASP A 101 2.37 8.39 8.92
N LEU A 102 1.20 8.14 8.32
CA LEU A 102 0.21 9.18 8.06
C LEU A 102 -0.83 9.32 9.18
N GLY A 103 -1.01 8.30 10.01
CA GLY A 103 -1.89 8.35 11.20
C GLY A 103 -3.39 8.24 10.90
N PHE A 104 -3.78 7.65 9.76
CA PHE A 104 -5.19 7.53 9.34
C PHE A 104 -5.83 6.20 9.76
N LYS A 105 -5.30 5.53 10.79
CA LYS A 105 -5.84 4.26 11.26
C LYS A 105 -7.28 4.43 11.74
N GLY A 106 -8.20 3.65 11.19
CA GLY A 106 -9.61 3.65 11.58
C GLY A 106 -10.47 4.75 10.96
N THR A 107 -9.90 5.65 10.15
CA THR A 107 -10.66 6.72 9.46
C THR A 107 -11.24 6.26 8.12
N TYR A 108 -10.80 5.12 7.61
CA TYR A 108 -11.27 4.50 6.37
C TYR A 108 -12.01 3.19 6.64
N ASP A 109 -12.92 2.84 5.72
CA ASP A 109 -13.80 1.67 5.81
C ASP A 109 -13.68 0.74 4.60
N PHE A 110 -12.96 1.14 3.54
CA PHE A 110 -12.73 0.35 2.36
C PHE A 110 -11.32 0.58 1.82
N PHE A 111 -10.64 -0.50 1.41
CA PHE A 111 -9.39 -0.41 0.67
C PHE A 111 -9.30 -1.49 -0.39
N TYR A 112 -8.83 -1.12 -1.58
CA TYR A 112 -8.59 -2.06 -2.66
C TYR A 112 -7.38 -1.65 -3.50
N MET A 113 -6.44 -2.56 -3.69
CA MET A 113 -5.34 -2.38 -4.64
C MET A 113 -5.24 -3.61 -5.55
N PRO A 114 -5.42 -3.48 -6.87
CA PRO A 114 -5.22 -4.58 -7.79
C PRO A 114 -3.74 -5.01 -7.83
N THR A 115 -3.52 -6.33 -7.83
CA THR A 115 -2.20 -6.92 -8.09
C THR A 115 -2.23 -7.65 -9.42
N ASP A 116 -1.12 -7.55 -10.14
CA ASP A 116 -0.81 -8.44 -11.25
C ASP A 116 -0.28 -9.77 -10.67
N VAL A 117 -1.11 -10.80 -10.72
CA VAL A 117 -0.81 -12.14 -10.18
C VAL A 117 0.40 -12.77 -10.87
N GLN A 118 0.61 -12.49 -12.17
CA GLN A 118 1.72 -13.08 -12.94
C GLN A 118 3.05 -12.48 -12.50
N ASN A 119 3.08 -11.16 -12.35
CA ASN A 119 4.30 -10.42 -11.99
C ASN A 119 4.48 -10.21 -10.48
N LYS A 120 3.51 -10.63 -9.66
CA LYS A 120 3.46 -10.45 -8.20
C LYS A 120 3.73 -8.99 -7.78
N CYS A 121 3.18 -8.06 -8.55
CA CYS A 121 3.38 -6.62 -8.39
C CYS A 121 2.05 -5.89 -8.49
N ASN A 122 1.86 -4.80 -7.76
CA ASN A 122 0.69 -3.97 -7.96
C ASN A 122 0.72 -3.22 -9.30
N VAL A 123 -0.45 -2.80 -9.76
CA VAL A 123 -0.64 -2.06 -11.02
C VAL A 123 -0.35 -0.55 -10.90
N GLY A 124 0.06 -0.08 -9.72
CA GLY A 124 0.47 1.31 -9.47
C GLY A 124 -0.65 2.25 -8.99
N TYR A 125 -1.84 1.72 -8.72
CA TYR A 125 -2.96 2.46 -8.16
C TYR A 125 -3.82 1.60 -7.22
N GLY A 126 -4.62 2.25 -6.38
CA GLY A 126 -5.61 1.63 -5.50
C GLY A 126 -6.76 2.59 -5.20
N PHE A 127 -7.74 2.11 -4.44
CA PHE A 127 -8.91 2.85 -4.00
C PHE A 127 -9.04 2.77 -2.48
N ILE A 128 -9.40 3.87 -1.86
CA ILE A 128 -9.66 3.97 -0.42
C ILE A 128 -10.94 4.78 -0.21
N ASN A 129 -11.84 4.31 0.67
CA ASN A 129 -12.99 5.09 1.11
C ASN A 129 -12.84 5.48 2.57
N PHE A 130 -13.08 6.76 2.86
CA PHE A 130 -13.10 7.31 4.20
C PHE A 130 -14.51 7.30 4.78
N ARG A 131 -14.60 7.22 6.11
CA ARG A 131 -15.86 7.30 6.85
C ARG A 131 -16.43 8.70 6.81
N THR A 132 -15.56 9.72 6.79
CA THR A 132 -15.93 11.13 6.73
C THR A 132 -15.24 11.81 5.57
N ALA A 133 -15.89 12.82 5.00
CA ALA A 133 -15.28 13.63 3.96
C ALA A 133 -14.13 14.50 4.49
N THR A 134 -14.17 14.88 5.77
CA THR A 134 -13.08 15.61 6.42
C THR A 134 -11.80 14.79 6.42
N ASP A 135 -11.87 13.51 6.81
CA ASP A 135 -10.72 12.61 6.79
C ASP A 135 -10.21 12.39 5.36
N CYS A 136 -11.11 12.32 4.38
CA CYS A 136 -10.76 12.21 2.96
C CYS A 136 -9.91 13.41 2.50
N THR A 137 -10.33 14.64 2.82
CA THR A 137 -9.59 15.85 2.45
C THR A 137 -8.25 15.92 3.18
N LEU A 138 -8.21 15.65 4.48
CA LEU A 138 -6.96 15.63 5.26
C LEU A 138 -5.97 14.59 4.71
N PHE A 139 -6.47 13.41 4.35
CA PHE A 139 -5.66 12.37 3.76
C PHE A 139 -5.11 12.78 2.40
N GLN A 140 -5.93 13.38 1.54
CA GLN A 140 -5.50 13.87 0.24
C GLN A 140 -4.30 14.82 0.38
N ASP A 141 -4.38 15.81 1.26
CA ASP A 141 -3.30 16.79 1.49
C ASP A 141 -2.02 16.16 2.03
N ALA A 142 -2.14 15.11 2.86
CA ALA A 142 -1.02 14.40 3.44
C ALA A 142 -0.36 13.44 2.44
N PHE A 143 -1.16 12.67 1.71
CA PHE A 143 -0.69 11.62 0.79
C PHE A 143 0.01 12.20 -0.44
N GLU A 144 -0.41 13.37 -0.93
CA GLU A 144 0.23 14.02 -2.09
C GLU A 144 1.65 14.51 -1.83
N LYS A 145 2.05 14.59 -0.57
CA LYS A 145 3.41 14.95 -0.14
C LYS A 145 4.19 13.73 0.37
N TYR A 146 3.56 12.56 0.39
CA TYR A 146 4.13 11.39 1.03
C TYR A 146 5.12 10.66 0.13
N HIS A 147 6.30 10.40 0.69
CA HIS A 147 7.34 9.59 0.07
C HIS A 147 7.33 8.18 0.65
N PHE A 148 7.00 7.21 -0.19
CA PHE A 148 7.03 5.78 0.13
C PHE A 148 8.40 5.36 0.70
N ARG A 149 8.40 4.74 1.89
CA ARG A 149 9.63 4.50 2.66
C ARG A 149 10.38 3.23 2.24
N LYS A 150 9.66 2.23 1.76
CA LYS A 150 10.23 0.95 1.34
C LYS A 150 10.75 0.93 -0.10
N PHE A 151 11.63 -0.03 -0.35
CA PHE A 151 12.19 -0.39 -1.66
C PHE A 151 12.97 0.73 -2.37
N ASN A 152 13.46 1.74 -1.63
CA ASN A 152 14.14 2.93 -2.17
C ASN A 152 13.33 3.61 -3.28
N SER A 153 12.00 3.61 -3.13
CA SER A 153 11.12 4.30 -4.07
C SER A 153 11.32 5.81 -3.97
N LYS A 154 11.42 6.48 -5.11
CA LYS A 154 11.39 7.95 -5.21
C LYS A 154 10.00 8.47 -5.58
N LYS A 155 9.01 7.57 -5.70
CA LYS A 155 7.64 7.94 -6.05
C LYS A 155 7.01 8.71 -4.88
N ILE A 156 6.26 9.74 -5.25
CA ILE A 156 5.43 10.52 -4.33
C ILE A 156 3.97 10.11 -4.59
N GLY A 157 3.21 9.92 -3.52
CA GLY A 157 1.78 9.63 -3.61
C GLY A 157 1.06 10.70 -4.44
N LYS A 158 0.03 10.29 -5.18
CA LYS A 158 -0.91 11.21 -5.83
C LYS A 158 -2.32 10.74 -5.60
N THR A 159 -3.26 11.66 -5.53
CA THR A 159 -4.68 11.29 -5.41
C THR A 159 -5.51 11.82 -6.58
N CYS A 160 -6.73 11.33 -6.68
CA CYS A 160 -7.86 11.97 -7.34
C CYS A 160 -9.13 11.34 -6.77
N PHE A 161 -10.28 12.01 -6.92
CA PHE A 161 -11.54 11.39 -6.53
C PHE A 161 -11.81 10.11 -7.33
N GLY A 162 -12.29 9.09 -6.62
CA GLY A 162 -12.78 7.87 -7.25
C GLY A 162 -14.00 8.15 -8.11
N HIS A 163 -14.17 7.40 -9.20
CA HIS A 163 -15.40 7.47 -9.99
C HIS A 163 -16.61 6.93 -9.22
N ILE A 164 -16.38 5.90 -8.41
CA ILE A 164 -17.36 5.33 -7.50
C ILE A 164 -17.11 5.96 -6.13
N GLN A 165 -18.18 6.47 -5.51
CA GLN A 165 -18.13 7.18 -4.24
C GLN A 165 -18.96 6.46 -3.17
N GLY A 166 -18.42 6.38 -1.96
CA GLY A 166 -19.08 5.79 -0.79
C GLY A 166 -18.87 4.28 -0.64
N LEU A 167 -18.99 3.80 0.59
CA LEU A 167 -18.74 2.40 0.95
C LEU A 167 -19.68 1.42 0.21
N GLU A 168 -20.99 1.68 0.23
CA GLU A 168 -22.00 0.78 -0.34
C GLU A 168 -21.84 0.61 -1.86
N ALA A 169 -21.55 1.71 -2.56
CA ALA A 169 -21.33 1.70 -4.00
C ALA A 169 -20.04 0.94 -4.36
N ASN A 170 -18.96 1.14 -3.58
CA ASN A 170 -17.72 0.37 -3.74
C ASN A 170 -17.96 -1.13 -3.50
N ILE A 171 -18.64 -1.50 -2.42
CA ILE A 171 -19.01 -2.90 -2.13
C ILE A 171 -19.81 -3.49 -3.28
N SER A 172 -20.85 -2.81 -3.74
CA SER A 172 -21.73 -3.27 -4.83
C SER A 172 -20.97 -3.45 -6.14
N HIS A 173 -20.04 -2.55 -6.45
CA HIS A 173 -19.20 -2.63 -7.64
C HIS A 173 -18.25 -3.83 -7.58
N PHE A 174 -17.50 -3.97 -6.49
CA PHE A 174 -16.46 -4.98 -6.36
C PHE A 174 -17.01 -6.37 -5.98
N LYS A 175 -18.26 -6.48 -5.51
CA LYS A 175 -18.98 -7.75 -5.32
C LYS A 175 -19.06 -8.55 -6.63
N LYS A 176 -19.24 -7.86 -7.77
CA LYS A 176 -19.36 -8.45 -9.11
C LYS A 176 -18.00 -8.60 -9.82
N ALA A 177 -17.09 -7.66 -9.59
CA ALA A 177 -15.82 -7.59 -10.32
C ALA A 177 -14.73 -8.56 -9.83
N HIS A 178 -14.81 -9.05 -8.57
CA HIS A 178 -13.73 -9.80 -7.93
C HIS A 178 -14.09 -11.24 -7.57
N VAL A 179 -14.13 -12.09 -8.60
CA VAL A 179 -14.19 -13.57 -8.46
C VAL A 179 -12.78 -14.17 -8.54
N GLY A 180 -11.81 -13.54 -7.89
CA GLY A 180 -10.44 -14.07 -7.75
C GLY A 180 -10.33 -14.97 -6.51
N ASN A 181 -9.73 -16.16 -6.66
CA ASN A 181 -9.59 -17.13 -5.57
C ASN A 181 -8.44 -16.81 -4.59
N TRP A 182 -7.70 -15.71 -4.80
CA TRP A 182 -6.50 -15.36 -4.03
C TRP A 182 -6.78 -14.22 -3.06
N ASP A 183 -6.40 -14.39 -1.79
CA ASP A 183 -6.72 -13.42 -0.72
C ASP A 183 -5.98 -12.09 -0.82
N ALA A 184 -4.81 -12.05 -1.47
CA ALA A 184 -3.99 -10.84 -1.60
C ALA A 184 -4.58 -9.75 -2.53
N ASP A 185 -5.56 -10.12 -3.36
CA ASP A 185 -6.15 -9.25 -4.40
C ASP A 185 -7.60 -8.89 -4.12
N ARG A 186 -8.06 -9.15 -2.89
CA ARG A 186 -9.43 -8.88 -2.50
C ARG A 186 -9.55 -7.46 -1.96
N PRO A 187 -10.67 -6.78 -2.24
CA PRO A 187 -11.00 -5.56 -1.52
C PRO A 187 -11.25 -5.89 -0.04
N LEU A 188 -10.75 -5.02 0.82
CA LEU A 188 -10.85 -5.09 2.26
C LEU A 188 -11.91 -4.11 2.73
N VAL A 189 -12.81 -4.57 3.59
CA VAL A 189 -13.82 -3.74 4.25
C VAL A 189 -13.53 -3.73 5.75
N PHE A 190 -13.44 -2.54 6.33
CA PHE A 190 -13.11 -2.33 7.74
C PHE A 190 -14.39 -1.95 8.49
N LEU A 191 -14.84 -2.84 9.36
CA LEU A 191 -16.02 -2.61 10.21
C LEU A 191 -15.68 -1.68 11.38
N GLU A 192 -16.70 -1.09 11.98
CA GLU A 192 -16.54 -0.19 13.15
C GLU A 192 -15.95 -0.89 14.38
N ASP A 193 -16.19 -2.19 14.51
CA ASP A 193 -15.62 -3.02 15.57
C ASP A 193 -14.15 -3.41 15.34
N GLY A 194 -13.52 -2.88 14.28
CA GLY A 194 -12.13 -3.12 13.93
C GLY A 194 -11.88 -4.43 13.17
N ARG A 195 -12.91 -5.23 12.88
CA ARG A 195 -12.76 -6.43 12.05
C ARG A 195 -12.59 -6.05 10.58
N VAL A 196 -11.71 -6.78 9.89
CA VAL A 196 -11.56 -6.70 8.44
C VAL A 196 -12.31 -7.87 7.82
N VAL A 197 -13.23 -7.57 6.91
CA VAL A 197 -14.07 -8.57 6.24
C VAL A 197 -13.97 -8.45 4.72
N SER A 198 -14.30 -9.53 4.03
CA SER A 198 -14.41 -9.50 2.56
C SER A 198 -15.66 -8.74 2.12
N VAL A 199 -15.65 -8.23 0.88
CA VAL A 199 -16.82 -7.56 0.27
C VAL A 199 -18.08 -8.43 0.30
N ARG A 200 -17.97 -9.75 0.14
CA ARG A 200 -19.13 -10.66 0.19
C ARG A 200 -19.77 -10.71 1.58
N VAL A 201 -18.93 -10.76 2.62
CA VAL A 201 -19.38 -10.74 4.01
C VAL A 201 -19.95 -9.37 4.35
N ALA A 202 -19.26 -8.29 3.97
CA ALA A 202 -19.75 -6.93 4.17
C ALA A 202 -21.11 -6.67 3.49
N ALA A 203 -21.26 -7.12 2.24
CA ALA A 203 -22.52 -7.01 1.51
C ALA A 203 -23.66 -7.75 2.24
N SER A 204 -23.38 -8.94 2.80
CA SER A 204 -24.37 -9.70 3.57
C SER A 204 -24.75 -9.00 4.88
N ILE A 205 -23.80 -8.33 5.55
CA ILE A 205 -24.03 -7.56 6.79
C ILE A 205 -24.86 -6.30 6.49
N LEU A 206 -24.54 -5.60 5.41
CA LEU A 206 -25.19 -4.35 5.01
C LEU A 206 -26.48 -4.57 4.19
N LEU A 207 -26.89 -5.83 3.97
CA LEU A 207 -28.06 -6.21 3.17
C LEU A 207 -28.03 -5.68 1.72
N LEU A 208 -26.82 -5.64 1.11
CA LEU A 208 -26.52 -5.26 -0.27
C LEU A 208 -26.25 -6.49 -1.16
#